data_AF-A0A0P9E243-F1
#
_entry.id   AF-A0A0P9E243-F1
#
_cell.length_a   1.000
_cell.length_b   1.000
_cell.length_c   1.000
_cell.angle_alpha   90.00
_cell.angle_beta   90.00
_cell.angle_gamma   90.00
#
_symmetry.space_group_name_H-M   'P 1'
#
loop_
_entity.id
_entity.type
_entity.pdbx_description
1 polymer ?
#
loop_
_entity_poly.entity_id
_entity_poly.type
_entity_poly.pdbx_seq_one_letter_code
_entity_poly.pdbx_strand_id
1 'polypeptide(L)' 'MPPYQKRVLQTLAKDPSESVFAADYIRKHDLKTGAHLAKALEQLQSKGIVEKENKQYTISDVFFKEWLKL' A
#
# COMPACT_ATOMS: atom_id res chain seq x y z
N MET A 1 -13.92 -1.39 3.78
CA MET A 1 -12.72 -0.68 3.32
C MET A 1 -12.95 -0.19 1.88
N PRO A 2 -12.60 1.06 1.53
CA PRO A 2 -12.76 1.60 0.18
C PRO A 2 -12.01 0.77 -0.89
N PRO A 3 -12.53 0.62 -2.12
CA PRO A 3 -11.90 -0.19 -3.17
C PRO A 3 -10.45 0.20 -3.47
N TYR A 4 -10.15 1.51 -3.45
CA TYR A 4 -8.79 2.00 -3.69
C TYR A 4 -7.81 1.64 -2.55
N GLN A 5 -8.23 1.69 -1.29
CA GLN A 5 -7.41 1.25 -0.16
C GLN A 5 -7.11 -0.25 -0.26
N LYS A 6 -8.11 -1.06 -0.65
CA LYS A 6 -7.90 -2.50 -0.89
C LYS A 6 -6.86 -2.74 -1.97
N ARG A 7 -6.92 -2.00 -3.09
CA ARG A 7 -5.92 -2.10 -4.17
C ARG A 7 -4.51 -1.75 -3.67
N VAL A 8 -4.37 -0.64 -2.94
CA VAL A 8 -3.08 -0.23 -2.35
C VAL A 8 -2.48 -1.33 -1.47
N LEU A 9 -3.31 -1.95 -0.62
CA LEU A 9 -2.87 -3.06 0.23
C LEU A 9 -2.45 -4.29 -0.58
N GLN A 10 -3.21 -4.66 -1.61
CA GLN A 10 -2.85 -5.79 -2.49
C GLN A 10 -1.53 -5.53 -3.22
N THR A 11 -1.30 -4.29 -3.68
CA THR A 11 -0.05 -3.92 -4.35
C THR A 11 1.15 -3.94 -3.40
N LEU A 12 0.99 -3.44 -2.17
CA LEU A 12 2.04 -3.54 -1.13
C LEU A 12 2.33 -5.00 -0.74
N ALA A 13 1.29 -5.85 -0.68
CA ALA A 13 1.46 -7.25 -0.34
C ALA A 13 2.21 -8.03 -1.43
N LYS A 14 1.88 -7.77 -2.70
CA LYS A 14 2.42 -8.49 -3.87
C LYS A 14 3.78 -7.96 -4.35
N ASP A 15 4.00 -6.65 -4.25
CA ASP A 15 5.20 -5.99 -4.76
C ASP A 15 5.67 -4.90 -3.76
N PRO A 16 6.22 -5.30 -2.60
CA PRO A 16 6.72 -4.36 -1.61
C PRO A 16 7.90 -3.55 -2.19
N SER A 17 7.91 -2.24 -1.97
CA SER A 17 8.93 -1.34 -2.51
C SER A 17 9.20 -0.18 -1.54
N GLU A 18 10.43 0.33 -1.52
CA GLU A 18 10.78 1.59 -0.86
C GLU A 18 10.34 2.82 -1.68
N SER A 19 10.04 2.62 -2.97
CA SER A 19 9.75 3.68 -3.94
C SER A 19 8.31 3.60 -4.47
N VAL A 20 7.33 3.39 -3.57
CA VAL A 20 5.91 3.26 -3.95
C VAL A 20 5.31 4.50 -4.62
N PHE A 21 5.96 5.66 -4.47
CA PHE A 21 5.56 6.91 -5.10
C PHE A 21 6.25 7.17 -6.46
N ALA A 22 7.14 6.29 -6.90
CA ALA A 22 7.75 6.40 -8.23
C ALA A 22 6.67 6.29 -9.31
N ALA A 23 6.79 7.09 -10.37
CA ALA A 23 5.83 7.11 -11.46
C ALA A 23 5.64 5.72 -12.09
N ASP A 24 6.73 4.98 -12.26
CA ASP A 24 6.70 3.63 -12.81
C ASP A 24 5.97 2.63 -11.89
N TYR A 25 6.15 2.75 -10.57
CA TYR A 25 5.44 1.92 -9.60
C TYR A 25 3.93 2.20 -9.63
N ILE A 26 3.54 3.47 -9.61
CA ILE A 26 2.14 3.90 -9.69
C ILE A 26 1.49 3.39 -10.97
N ARG A 27 2.18 3.51 -12.12
CA ARG A 27 1.69 3.03 -13.43
C ARG A 27 1.59 1.51 -13.50
N LYS A 28 2.63 0.79 -13.06
CA LYS A 28 2.69 -0.68 -13.04
C LYS A 28 1.49 -1.30 -12.32
N HIS A 29 1.03 -0.64 -11.26
CA HIS A 29 0.00 -1.14 -10.35
C HIS A 29 -1.38 -0.50 -10.52
N ASP A 30 -1.59 0.31 -11.57
CA ASP A 30 -2.84 1.03 -11.82
C ASP A 30 -3.33 1.79 -10.56
N LEU A 31 -2.39 2.47 -9.90
CA LEU A 31 -2.66 3.39 -8.80
C LEU A 31 -2.99 4.77 -9.38
N LYS A 32 -3.82 5.55 -8.67
CA LYS A 32 -4.38 6.80 -9.21
C LYS A 32 -3.32 7.89 -9.39
N THR A 33 -2.97 8.55 -8.30
CA THR A 33 -1.95 9.60 -8.27
C THR A 33 -1.18 9.50 -6.96
N GLY A 34 0.02 10.10 -6.89
CA GLY A 34 0.80 10.16 -5.66
C GLY A 34 0.02 10.74 -4.47
N ALA A 35 -0.80 11.78 -4.70
CA ALA A 35 -1.64 12.36 -3.65
C ALA A 35 -2.74 11.40 -3.16
N HIS A 36 -3.40 10.67 -4.07
CA HIS A 36 -4.38 9.66 -3.67
C HIS A 36 -3.73 8.51 -2.90
N LEU A 37 -2.56 8.04 -3.37
CA LEU A 37 -1.78 7.01 -2.69
C LEU A 37 -1.36 7.46 -1.29
N ALA A 38 -0.84 8.68 -1.14
CA ALA A 38 -0.44 9.24 0.16
C ALA A 38 -1.62 9.28 1.13
N LYS A 39 -2.77 9.79 0.70
CA LYS A 39 -3.99 9.84 1.51
C LYS A 39 -4.48 8.44 1.90
N ALA A 40 -4.38 7.46 0.99
CA ALA A 40 -4.76 6.08 1.30
C ALA A 40 -3.81 5.46 2.34
N LEU A 41 -2.50 5.65 2.19
CA LEU A 41 -1.49 5.17 3.14
C LEU A 41 -1.67 5.81 4.51
N GLU A 42 -1.87 7.13 4.58
CA GLU A 42 -2.14 7.86 5.82
C GLU A 42 -3.37 7.28 6.55
N GLN A 43 -4.47 7.04 5.83
CA GLN A 43 -5.69 6.46 6.40
C GLN A 43 -5.55 4.99 6.81
N LEU A 44 -4.62 4.25 6.20
CA LEU A 44 -4.32 2.86 6.57
C LEU A 44 -3.38 2.81 7.79
N GLN A 45 -2.44 3.75 7.86
CA GLN A 45 -1.55 3.92 9.01
C GLN A 45 -2.30 4.35 10.26
N SER A 46 -3.24 5.30 10.14
CA SER A 46 -4.06 5.73 11.29
C SER A 46 -4.94 4.61 11.86
N LYS A 47 -5.16 3.54 11.09
CA LYS A 47 -5.88 2.33 11.51
C LYS A 47 -4.97 1.21 12.00
N GLY A 48 -3.65 1.41 11.99
CA GLY A 48 -2.67 0.37 12.33
C GLY A 48 -2.64 -0.81 11.34
N ILE A 49 -3.11 -0.61 10.11
CA ILE A 49 -3.10 -1.67 9.07
C ILE A 49 -1.77 -1.66 8.31
N VAL A 50 -1.20 -0.47 8.14
CA VAL A 50 0.07 -0.24 7.46
C VAL A 50 1.02 0.46 8.42
N GLU A 51 2.27 0.04 8.41
CA GLU A 51 3.37 0.69 9.10
C GLU A 51 4.34 1.29 8.08
N LYS A 52 5.14 2.26 8.53
CA LYS A 52 6.21 2.86 7.73
C LYS A 52 7.50 2.83 8.51
N GLU A 53 8.46 2.05 8.04
CA GLU A 53 9.80 1.96 8.61
C GLU A 53 10.82 2.25 7.51
N ASN A 54 11.83 3.08 7.80
CA ASN A 54 12.97 3.33 6.89
C ASN A 54 12.60 3.61 5.42
N LYS A 55 11.47 4.28 5.17
CA LYS A 55 10.86 4.62 3.86
C LYS A 55 10.02 3.52 3.18
N GLN A 56 9.96 2.32 3.75
CA GLN A 56 9.11 1.25 3.25
C GLN A 56 7.76 1.22 3.97
N TYR A 57 6.69 0.93 3.21
CA TYR A 57 5.37 0.68 3.77
C TYR A 57 5.14 -0.83 3.87
N THR A 58 4.76 -1.31 5.06
CA THR A 58 4.53 -2.73 5.37
C THR A 58 3.13 -2.94 5.92
N ILE A 59 2.54 -4.10 5.68
CA ILE A 59 1.27 -4.49 6.30
C ILE A 59 1.59 -5.09 7.66
N SER A 60 0.97 -4.57 8.72
CA SER A 60 1.29 -4.93 10.11
C SER A 60 1.01 -6.40 10.43
N ASP A 61 -0.10 -6.95 9.93
CA ASP A 61 -0.49 -8.34 10.16
C ASP A 61 0.00 -9.25 9.02
N VAL A 62 0.83 -10.25 9.36
CA VAL A 62 1.41 -11.19 8.42
C VAL A 62 0.36 -12.07 7.74
N PHE A 63 -0.66 -12.54 8.46
CA PHE A 63 -1.72 -13.36 7.88
C PHE A 63 -2.58 -12.54 6.93
N PHE A 64 -2.88 -11.29 7.29
CA PHE A 64 -3.61 -10.38 6.42
C PHE A 64 -2.82 -10.06 5.15
N LYS A 65 -1.50 -9.86 5.26
CA LYS A 65 -0.60 -9.71 4.11
C LYS A 65 -0.66 -10.91 3.18
N GLU A 66 -0.58 -12.14 3.70
CA GLU A 66 -0.69 -13.34 2.86
C GLU A 66 -2.08 -13.49 2.24
N TRP A 67 -3.14 -13.18 2.98
CA TRP A 67 -4.51 -13.20 2.45
C TRP A 67 -4.72 -12.22 1.29
N LEU A 68 -4.06 -11.05 1.31
CA LEU A 68 -4.11 -10.06 0.23
C LEU A 68 -3.39 -10.49 -1.05
N LYS A 69 -2.51 -11.51 -0.98
CA LYS A 69 -1.80 -12.05 -2.13
C LYS A 69 -2.62 -13.06 -2.93
N LEU A 70 -3.59 -13.70 -2.30
CA LEU A 70 -4.58 -14.57 -2.94
C LEU A 70 -5.36 -13.81 -4.03
#